data_AF-A0A8H3E389-F1
#
_entry.id   AF-A0A8H3E389-F1
#
_cell.length_a   1.000
_cell.length_b   1.000
_cell.length_c   1.000
_cell.angle_alpha   90.00
_cell.angle_beta   90.00
_cell.angle_gamma   90.00
#
_symmetry.space_group_name_H-M   'P 1'
#
loop_
_entity.id
_entity.type
_entity.pdbx_description
1 polymer ?
#
loop_
_entity_poly.entity_id
_entity_poly.type
_entity_poly.pdbx_seq_one_letter_code
_entity_poly.pdbx_strand_id
1 'polypeptide(L)'
;MSDHQKMESDIESTLDALVSRTANIPFHEAAERIYKLGTDYINTRTQLFAGSSAGNDEDCVGIYGGPTTPGAPRFFMQLWGALVNRVQHPPLEAEVHEEHITRLVDFVSSIQAKTHPEGEEWFIGGQKCRWDSLPLLGAEIRDAHNEQIDTMDFNSSILLSQEAQTAVAGAVQLEPKHLTDESTESDIIRLAKSRHQWLSFQSFISRLWRDCGRNEYAMYAIWALRPALEDWPESPPACDTKYETLEESPAYLAFQVEAASVWICNTASLMYECTEIYGPRGDPNWPTRNAPGRGGRRWDGVDGYDREHKRWQLWKDVLGEVIQWCDRAAKDQMQGWKVRDAAVRALEAMKAAERQ
;
A
#
# COMPACT_ATOMS: atom_id res chain seq x y z
N MET A 1 -20.12 6.81 26.61
CA MET A 1 -19.19 6.80 25.48
C MET A 1 -18.35 8.05 25.60
N SER A 2 -17.03 7.94 25.62
CA SER A 2 -16.15 9.12 25.64
C SER A 2 -16.19 9.85 24.28
N ASP A 3 -15.76 11.12 24.23
CA ASP A 3 -15.67 11.87 22.96
C ASP A 3 -14.78 11.16 21.93
N HIS A 4 -13.76 10.45 22.42
CA HIS A 4 -12.86 9.61 21.62
C HIS A 4 -13.60 8.44 20.99
N GLN A 5 -14.27 7.62 21.79
CA GLN A 5 -15.04 6.47 21.29
C GLN A 5 -16.13 6.90 20.31
N LYS A 6 -16.71 8.09 20.52
CA LYS A 6 -17.66 8.67 19.58
C LYS A 6 -17.01 8.98 18.24
N MET A 7 -15.87 9.69 18.26
CA MET A 7 -15.12 10.05 17.06
C MET A 7 -14.66 8.81 16.28
N GLU A 8 -14.16 7.78 16.96
CA GLU A 8 -13.81 6.48 16.37
C GLU A 8 -15.03 5.84 15.67
N SER A 9 -16.16 5.72 16.38
CA SER A 9 -17.38 5.14 15.83
C SER A 9 -17.95 5.94 14.65
N ASP A 10 -17.89 7.27 14.69
CA ASP A 10 -18.38 8.13 13.61
C ASP A 10 -17.48 8.04 12.36
N ILE A 11 -16.15 7.90 12.54
CA ILE A 11 -15.21 7.60 11.43
C ILE A 11 -15.56 6.26 10.80
N GLU A 12 -15.63 5.20 11.61
CA GLU A 12 -15.90 3.85 11.14
C GLU A 12 -17.25 3.76 10.41
N SER A 13 -18.30 4.31 11.01
CA SER A 13 -19.64 4.34 10.41
C SER A 13 -19.65 5.08 9.06
N THR A 14 -18.92 6.19 8.95
CA THR A 14 -18.84 6.97 7.71
C THR A 14 -18.10 6.19 6.63
N LEU A 15 -16.97 5.56 6.98
CA LEU A 15 -16.19 4.77 6.03
C LEU A 15 -16.91 3.46 5.63
N ASP A 16 -17.65 2.84 6.54
CA ASP A 16 -18.49 1.68 6.23
C ASP A 16 -19.63 2.05 5.28
N ALA A 17 -20.28 3.19 5.49
CA ALA A 17 -21.29 3.70 4.56
C ALA A 17 -20.69 4.05 3.19
N LEU A 18 -19.42 4.52 3.16
CA LEU A 18 -18.69 4.80 1.93
C LEU A 18 -18.41 3.52 1.13
N VAL A 19 -18.10 2.39 1.76
CA VAL A 19 -17.78 1.16 1.04
C VAL A 19 -18.95 0.18 0.93
N SER A 20 -20.04 0.42 1.65
CA SER A 20 -21.22 -0.43 1.66
C SER A 20 -21.98 -0.39 0.34
N ARG A 21 -22.38 -1.57 -0.15
CA ARG A 21 -23.30 -1.71 -1.28
C ARG A 21 -24.71 -1.21 -0.97
N THR A 22 -25.13 -1.19 0.31
CA THR A 22 -26.51 -0.92 0.73
C THR A 22 -26.73 0.50 1.23
N ALA A 23 -25.74 1.09 1.90
CA ALA A 23 -25.81 2.42 2.50
C ALA A 23 -25.01 3.49 1.73
N ASN A 24 -24.61 3.15 0.50
CA ASN A 24 -23.76 3.88 -0.43
C ASN A 24 -23.90 5.41 -0.36
N ILE A 25 -23.12 6.04 0.54
CA ILE A 25 -22.99 7.50 0.54
C ILE A 25 -21.95 7.91 -0.52
N PRO A 26 -22.16 9.01 -1.25
CA PRO A 26 -21.15 9.52 -2.17
C PRO A 26 -19.85 9.90 -1.45
N PHE A 27 -18.70 9.69 -2.12
CA PHE A 27 -17.38 9.96 -1.54
C PHE A 27 -17.20 11.42 -1.08
N HIS A 28 -17.80 12.39 -1.77
CA HIS A 28 -17.73 13.81 -1.40
C HIS A 28 -18.53 14.11 -0.14
N GLU A 29 -19.63 13.40 0.08
CA GLU A 29 -20.45 13.51 1.29
C GLU A 29 -19.71 12.86 2.47
N ALA A 30 -19.12 11.67 2.28
CA ALA A 30 -18.26 11.03 3.27
C ALA A 30 -17.11 11.96 3.68
N ALA A 31 -16.43 12.57 2.69
CA ALA A 31 -15.34 13.51 2.94
C ALA A 31 -15.81 14.76 3.71
N GLU A 32 -17.01 15.27 3.43
CA GLU A 32 -17.59 16.40 4.17
C GLU A 32 -17.92 16.04 5.62
N ARG A 33 -18.46 14.84 5.87
CA ARG A 33 -18.75 14.35 7.23
C ARG A 33 -17.47 14.22 8.05
N ILE A 34 -16.43 13.58 7.48
CA ILE A 34 -15.12 13.43 8.14
C ILE A 34 -14.44 14.77 8.38
N TYR A 35 -14.50 15.69 7.40
CA TYR A 35 -13.96 17.04 7.54
C TYR A 35 -14.58 17.79 8.74
N LYS A 36 -15.92 17.78 8.85
CA LYS A 36 -16.64 18.39 9.98
C LYS A 36 -16.31 17.71 11.30
N LEU A 37 -16.37 16.38 11.32
CA LEU A 37 -16.06 15.58 12.51
C LEU A 37 -14.65 15.89 13.05
N GLY A 38 -13.64 15.91 12.17
CA GLY A 38 -12.26 16.20 12.55
C GLY A 38 -12.08 17.62 13.05
N THR A 39 -12.66 18.61 12.35
CA THR A 39 -12.58 20.01 12.76
C THR A 39 -13.24 20.23 14.12
N ASP A 40 -14.44 19.69 14.34
CA ASP A 40 -15.17 19.83 15.60
C ASP A 40 -14.45 19.12 16.75
N TYR A 41 -13.93 17.91 16.52
CA TYR A 41 -13.19 17.15 17.51
C TYR A 41 -11.89 17.87 17.92
N ILE A 42 -11.07 18.30 16.97
CA ILE A 42 -9.80 18.99 17.24
C ILE A 42 -10.05 20.33 17.95
N ASN A 43 -11.07 21.08 17.55
CA ASN A 43 -11.44 22.34 18.21
C ASN A 43 -11.91 22.11 19.64
N THR A 44 -12.76 21.09 19.87
CA THR A 44 -13.22 20.72 21.22
C THR A 44 -12.05 20.36 22.12
N ARG A 45 -11.10 19.55 21.63
CA ARG A 45 -9.88 19.21 22.39
C ARG A 45 -9.04 20.45 22.69
N THR A 46 -8.81 21.29 21.69
CA THR A 46 -8.02 22.51 21.86
C THR A 46 -8.61 23.44 22.94
N GLN A 47 -9.93 23.62 22.96
CA GLN A 47 -10.61 24.46 23.98
C GLN A 47 -10.51 23.86 25.39
N LEU A 48 -10.65 22.54 25.54
CA LEU A 48 -10.51 21.86 26.83
C LEU A 48 -9.10 22.03 27.41
N PHE A 49 -8.06 22.01 26.57
CA PHE A 49 -6.68 22.20 27.00
C PHE A 49 -6.31 23.66 27.25
N ALA A 50 -6.92 24.61 26.56
CA ALA A 50 -6.73 26.04 26.84
C ALA A 50 -7.21 26.44 28.25
N GLY A 51 -8.17 25.70 28.83
CA GLY A 51 -8.71 25.93 30.17
C GLY A 51 -8.07 25.11 31.30
N SER A 52 -7.28 24.08 30.99
CA SER A 52 -6.64 23.20 31.97
C SER A 52 -5.14 23.47 32.06
N SER A 53 -4.71 24.16 33.13
CA SER A 53 -3.28 24.28 33.48
C SER A 53 -2.65 22.96 33.94
N ALA A 54 -3.40 21.86 33.99
CA ALA A 54 -2.90 20.55 34.41
C ALA A 54 -3.02 19.55 33.26
N GLY A 55 -1.86 19.13 32.75
CA GLY A 55 -1.73 18.10 31.73
C GLY A 55 -2.27 16.76 32.22
N ASN A 56 -2.95 16.06 31.32
CA ASN A 56 -3.24 14.63 31.44
C ASN A 56 -3.57 13.97 30.09
N ASP A 57 -3.26 14.59 28.94
CA ASP A 57 -3.04 13.81 27.71
C ASP A 57 -1.53 13.51 27.64
N GLU A 58 -1.07 12.59 28.49
CA GLU A 58 0.30 12.05 28.44
C GLU A 58 0.60 11.28 27.14
N ASP A 59 -0.42 10.97 26.31
CA ASP A 59 -0.29 10.02 25.21
C ASP A 59 0.30 10.57 23.90
N CYS A 60 0.49 11.89 23.73
CA CYS A 60 0.96 12.42 22.42
C CYS A 60 2.16 13.37 22.48
N VAL A 61 2.43 14.01 23.62
CA VAL A 61 3.50 15.03 23.71
C VAL A 61 4.90 14.38 23.64
N GLY A 62 5.04 13.14 24.12
CA GLY A 62 6.32 12.42 24.12
C GLY A 62 6.74 11.83 22.77
N ILE A 63 5.79 11.58 21.85
CA ILE A 63 6.05 10.83 20.62
C ILE A 63 6.62 11.72 19.51
N TYR A 64 6.16 12.97 19.41
CA TYR A 64 6.38 13.80 18.23
C TYR A 64 7.46 14.88 18.38
N GLY A 65 8.15 14.96 19.53
CA GLY A 65 9.36 15.79 19.70
C GLY A 65 9.17 17.31 19.49
N GLY A 66 7.93 17.81 19.45
CA GLY A 66 7.62 19.22 19.14
C GLY A 66 6.16 19.61 19.41
N PRO A 67 5.79 20.89 19.21
CA PRO A 67 4.44 21.40 19.43
C PRO A 67 3.39 20.59 18.68
N THR A 68 2.30 20.24 19.36
CA THR A 68 1.24 19.39 18.80
C THR A 68 -0.12 19.96 19.18
N THR A 69 -1.00 20.15 18.20
CA THR A 69 -2.39 20.57 18.43
C THR A 69 -3.14 19.42 19.11
N PRO A 70 -3.76 19.65 20.28
CA PRO A 70 -4.49 18.59 20.98
C PRO A 70 -5.56 17.93 20.11
N GLY A 71 -5.58 16.58 20.12
CA GLY A 71 -6.52 15.78 19.34
C GLY A 71 -6.14 15.54 17.87
N ALA A 72 -5.34 16.41 17.24
CA ALA A 72 -5.03 16.29 15.81
C ALA A 72 -4.31 14.98 15.43
N PRO A 73 -3.20 14.57 16.09
CA PRO A 73 -2.55 13.30 15.74
C PRO A 73 -3.48 12.11 15.90
N ARG A 74 -4.19 12.02 17.03
CA ARG A 74 -5.10 10.91 17.32
C ARG A 74 -6.22 10.80 16.29
N PHE A 75 -6.83 11.92 15.92
CA PHE A 75 -7.86 11.93 14.88
C PHE A 75 -7.33 11.41 13.54
N PHE A 76 -6.17 11.91 13.08
CA PHE A 76 -5.61 11.49 11.80
C PHE A 76 -5.11 10.05 11.79
N MET A 77 -4.46 9.59 12.86
CA MET A 77 -4.09 8.17 13.00
C MET A 77 -5.33 7.28 12.94
N GLN A 78 -6.40 7.63 13.66
CA GLN A 78 -7.63 6.84 13.64
C GLN A 78 -8.29 6.83 12.25
N LEU A 79 -8.37 7.99 11.60
CA LEU A 79 -8.97 8.11 10.26
C LEU A 79 -8.23 7.24 9.24
N TRP A 80 -6.91 7.36 9.19
CA TRP A 80 -6.10 6.68 8.19
C TRP A 80 -5.93 5.19 8.53
N GLY A 81 -5.78 4.81 9.80
CA GLY A 81 -5.79 3.41 10.21
C GLY A 81 -7.11 2.71 9.86
N ALA A 82 -8.24 3.36 10.11
CA ALA A 82 -9.56 2.84 9.73
C ALA A 82 -9.73 2.73 8.20
N LEU A 83 -9.17 3.68 7.44
CA LEU A 83 -9.19 3.63 5.98
C LEU A 83 -8.31 2.50 5.44
N VAL A 84 -7.07 2.37 5.92
CA VAL A 84 -6.14 1.32 5.51
C VAL A 84 -6.71 -0.07 5.84
N ASN A 85 -7.36 -0.22 7.00
CA ASN A 85 -8.05 -1.46 7.34
C ASN A 85 -9.11 -1.84 6.28
N ARG A 86 -9.90 -0.89 5.78
CA ARG A 86 -10.90 -1.13 4.72
C ARG A 86 -10.28 -1.39 3.35
N VAL A 87 -9.12 -0.79 3.06
CA VAL A 87 -8.32 -1.11 1.87
C VAL A 87 -7.84 -2.55 1.91
N GLN A 88 -7.40 -3.01 3.09
CA GLN A 88 -6.91 -4.37 3.30
C GLN A 88 -8.06 -5.40 3.31
N HIS A 89 -9.28 -5.03 3.70
CA HIS A 89 -10.43 -5.95 3.71
C HIS A 89 -11.47 -5.65 2.61
N PRO A 90 -11.10 -5.69 1.32
CA PRO A 90 -12.04 -5.39 0.25
C PRO A 90 -12.90 -6.61 -0.11
N PRO A 91 -13.96 -6.40 -0.92
CA PRO A 91 -14.73 -7.49 -1.51
C PRO A 91 -13.88 -8.39 -2.43
N LEU A 92 -14.27 -9.67 -2.55
CA LEU A 92 -13.54 -10.66 -3.38
C LEU A 92 -13.83 -10.52 -4.88
N GLU A 93 -15.02 -10.08 -5.26
CA GLU A 93 -15.39 -9.99 -6.67
C GLU A 93 -14.61 -8.86 -7.36
N ALA A 94 -13.91 -9.16 -8.45
CA ALA A 94 -12.93 -8.26 -9.06
C ALA A 94 -13.52 -6.90 -9.46
N GLU A 95 -14.72 -6.86 -10.07
CA GLU A 95 -15.36 -5.59 -10.44
C GLU A 95 -15.72 -4.75 -9.21
N VAL A 96 -16.14 -5.40 -8.14
CA VAL A 96 -16.53 -4.72 -6.89
C VAL A 96 -15.29 -4.28 -6.13
N HIS A 97 -14.22 -5.07 -6.16
CA HIS A 97 -12.91 -4.72 -5.62
C HIS A 97 -12.38 -3.43 -6.26
N GLU A 98 -12.40 -3.33 -7.59
CA GLU A 98 -11.97 -2.14 -8.30
C GLU A 98 -12.84 -0.91 -7.98
N GLU A 99 -14.17 -1.07 -7.91
CA GLU A 99 -15.07 0.01 -7.47
C GLU A 99 -14.76 0.43 -6.01
N HIS A 100 -14.54 -0.53 -5.12
CA HIS A 100 -14.21 -0.31 -3.71
C HIS A 100 -12.94 0.52 -3.55
N ILE A 101 -11.84 0.13 -4.21
CA ILE A 101 -10.59 0.89 -4.19
C ILE A 101 -10.78 2.28 -4.82
N THR A 102 -11.56 2.38 -5.90
CA THR A 102 -11.86 3.68 -6.54
C THR A 102 -12.52 4.64 -5.57
N ARG A 103 -13.54 4.20 -4.85
CA ARG A 103 -14.28 5.04 -3.89
C ARG A 103 -13.39 5.52 -2.74
N LEU A 104 -12.48 4.67 -2.26
CA LEU A 104 -11.54 5.03 -1.21
C LEU A 104 -10.51 6.05 -1.70
N VAL A 105 -9.99 5.91 -2.92
CA VAL A 105 -9.11 6.89 -3.56
C VAL A 105 -9.83 8.22 -3.79
N ASP A 106 -11.04 8.20 -4.33
CA ASP A 106 -11.86 9.39 -4.55
C ASP A 106 -12.20 10.12 -3.25
N PHE A 107 -12.41 9.36 -2.17
CA PHE A 107 -12.57 9.91 -0.83
C PHE A 107 -11.30 10.64 -0.37
N VAL A 108 -10.12 10.03 -0.52
CA VAL A 108 -8.84 10.68 -0.17
C VAL A 108 -8.63 11.95 -1.00
N SER A 109 -8.84 11.90 -2.31
CA SER A 109 -8.79 13.08 -3.19
C SER A 109 -9.76 14.18 -2.74
N SER A 110 -10.96 13.80 -2.29
CA SER A 110 -11.97 14.75 -1.80
C SER A 110 -11.63 15.37 -0.45
N ILE A 111 -10.95 14.62 0.44
CA ILE A 111 -10.38 15.17 1.68
C ILE A 111 -9.23 16.12 1.35
N GLN A 112 -8.34 15.74 0.43
CA GLN A 112 -7.21 16.57 0.01
C GLN A 112 -7.67 17.91 -0.59
N ALA A 113 -8.81 17.93 -1.28
CA ALA A 113 -9.39 19.14 -1.85
C ALA A 113 -10.07 20.06 -0.82
N LYS A 114 -10.18 19.67 0.46
CA LYS A 114 -10.82 20.50 1.49
C LYS A 114 -9.95 21.71 1.81
N THR A 115 -10.57 22.88 1.74
CA THR A 115 -9.94 24.14 2.14
C THR A 115 -9.81 24.20 3.65
N HIS A 116 -8.61 24.49 4.13
CA HIS A 116 -8.38 24.86 5.52
C HIS A 116 -8.59 26.38 5.69
N PRO A 117 -9.37 26.86 6.68
CA PRO A 117 -9.45 28.28 6.98
C PRO A 117 -8.06 28.87 7.26
N GLU A 118 -7.79 30.06 6.72
CA GLU A 118 -6.53 30.77 6.95
C GLU A 118 -6.34 31.08 8.45
N GLY A 119 -5.17 30.76 8.99
CA GLY A 119 -4.82 31.02 10.39
C GLY A 119 -5.17 29.91 11.38
N GLU A 120 -5.82 28.83 10.94
CA GLU A 120 -6.19 27.68 11.80
C GLU A 120 -5.24 26.47 11.63
N GLU A 121 -3.97 26.70 11.29
CA GLU A 121 -3.02 25.61 11.07
C GLU A 121 -2.86 24.72 12.31
N TRP A 122 -2.99 23.40 12.10
CA TRP A 122 -2.69 22.42 13.13
C TRP A 122 -1.19 22.09 13.12
N PHE A 123 -0.70 21.60 14.26
CA PHE A 123 0.68 21.15 14.41
C PHE A 123 0.72 19.69 14.84
N ILE A 124 1.61 18.91 14.22
CA ILE A 124 1.95 17.56 14.65
C ILE A 124 3.47 17.48 14.68
N GLY A 125 4.06 17.35 15.87
CA GLY A 125 5.52 17.32 16.02
C GLY A 125 6.24 18.56 15.50
N GLY A 126 5.64 19.73 15.68
CA GLY A 126 6.15 21.02 15.19
C GLY A 126 5.97 21.24 13.69
N GLN A 127 5.47 20.26 12.94
CA GLN A 127 5.13 20.45 11.53
C GLN A 127 3.72 21.00 11.39
N LYS A 128 3.60 22.07 10.60
CA LYS A 128 2.29 22.61 10.21
C LYS A 128 1.58 21.61 9.31
N CYS A 129 0.32 21.34 9.59
CA CYS A 129 -0.45 20.37 8.82
C CYS A 129 -1.86 20.92 8.51
N ARG A 130 -2.38 20.51 7.37
CA ARG A 130 -3.67 20.91 6.78
C ARG A 130 -4.31 19.69 6.11
N TRP A 131 -5.58 19.78 5.74
CA TRP A 131 -6.26 18.67 5.06
C TRP A 131 -5.63 18.30 3.71
N ASP A 132 -5.19 19.28 2.93
CA ASP A 132 -4.48 19.08 1.65
C ASP A 132 -3.11 18.37 1.81
N SER A 133 -2.51 18.47 3.00
CA SER A 133 -1.29 17.74 3.34
C SER A 133 -1.53 16.31 3.82
N LEU A 134 -2.79 15.86 3.96
CA LEU A 134 -3.17 14.49 4.41
C LEU A 134 -2.31 14.02 5.60
N PRO A 135 -2.39 14.71 6.75
CA PRO A 135 -1.43 14.54 7.84
C PRO A 135 -1.42 13.10 8.34
N LEU A 136 -0.25 12.50 8.52
CA LEU A 136 -0.05 11.11 8.97
C LEU A 136 -0.49 9.99 7.99
N LEU A 137 -1.12 10.28 6.85
CA LEU A 137 -1.49 9.22 5.88
C LEU A 137 -0.26 8.45 5.40
N GLY A 138 0.82 9.15 5.06
CA GLY A 138 2.06 8.52 4.65
C GLY A 138 2.75 7.69 5.74
N ALA A 139 2.53 8.01 7.02
CA ALA A 139 3.03 7.22 8.14
C ALA A 139 2.25 5.91 8.28
N GLU A 140 0.92 5.98 8.26
CA GLU A 140 0.06 4.78 8.31
C GLU A 140 0.29 3.86 7.10
N ILE A 141 0.46 4.43 5.91
CA ILE A 141 0.84 3.65 4.71
C ILE A 141 2.18 2.97 4.91
N ARG A 142 3.18 3.68 5.45
CA ARG A 142 4.50 3.11 5.68
C ARG A 142 4.46 1.95 6.66
N ASP A 143 3.70 2.08 7.74
CA ASP A 143 3.59 1.07 8.78
C ASP A 143 2.91 -0.18 8.21
N ALA A 144 1.79 -0.02 7.50
CA ALA A 144 1.13 -1.11 6.79
C ALA A 144 1.98 -1.74 5.68
N HIS A 145 2.88 -0.98 5.04
CA HIS A 145 3.77 -1.49 3.99
C HIS A 145 4.89 -2.41 4.51
N ASN A 146 5.18 -2.43 5.82
CA ASN A 146 6.25 -3.28 6.33
C ASN A 146 5.84 -4.76 6.44
N GLU A 147 4.57 -5.10 6.23
CA GLU A 147 4.01 -6.45 6.41
C GLU A 147 3.43 -6.99 5.10
N GLN A 148 4.27 -7.56 4.23
CA GLN A 148 3.85 -8.00 2.88
C GLN A 148 2.89 -9.19 2.89
N ILE A 149 3.26 -10.25 3.57
CA ILE A 149 2.43 -11.40 3.89
C ILE A 149 2.66 -11.66 5.36
N ASP A 150 1.59 -11.78 6.14
CA ASP A 150 1.69 -12.20 7.53
C ASP A 150 2.19 -13.64 7.55
N THR A 151 3.44 -13.82 7.95
CA THR A 151 4.07 -15.12 8.13
C THR A 151 4.40 -15.40 9.60
N MET A 152 4.10 -14.48 10.52
CA MET A 152 4.64 -14.46 11.89
C MET A 152 4.22 -15.68 12.71
N ASP A 153 3.03 -16.22 12.46
CA ASP A 153 2.47 -17.35 13.22
C ASP A 153 2.60 -18.71 12.52
N PHE A 154 3.18 -18.77 11.32
CA PHE A 154 3.23 -20.01 10.55
C PHE A 154 4.51 -20.78 10.84
N ASN A 155 4.38 -22.09 11.08
CA ASN A 155 5.53 -22.96 11.06
C ASN A 155 6.13 -22.98 9.63
N SER A 156 7.45 -22.86 9.53
CA SER A 156 8.20 -23.06 8.28
C SER A 156 7.71 -24.26 7.47
N SER A 157 7.45 -25.42 8.09
CA SER A 157 6.96 -26.61 7.37
C SER A 157 5.61 -26.40 6.68
N ILE A 158 4.76 -25.53 7.23
CA ILE A 158 3.46 -25.17 6.66
C ILE A 158 3.66 -24.22 5.49
N LEU A 159 4.49 -23.19 5.64
CA LEU A 159 4.81 -22.24 4.56
C LEU A 159 5.42 -22.94 3.33
N LEU A 160 6.23 -23.97 3.56
CA LEU A 160 6.88 -24.77 2.51
C LEU A 160 5.98 -25.87 1.94
N SER A 161 4.74 -26.02 2.42
CA SER A 161 3.78 -27.01 1.90
C SER A 161 3.23 -26.62 0.53
N GLN A 162 2.86 -27.61 -0.29
CA GLN A 162 2.34 -27.36 -1.63
C GLN A 162 1.06 -26.51 -1.61
N GLU A 163 0.21 -26.71 -0.60
CA GLU A 163 -1.03 -25.97 -0.41
C GLU A 163 -0.75 -24.49 -0.10
N ALA A 164 0.24 -24.21 0.77
CA ALA A 164 0.64 -22.84 1.10
C ALA A 164 1.24 -22.13 -0.12
N GLN A 165 2.09 -22.81 -0.88
CA GLN A 165 2.64 -22.28 -2.12
C GLN A 165 1.55 -21.96 -3.14
N THR A 166 0.54 -22.82 -3.25
CA THR A 166 -0.62 -22.60 -4.13
C THR A 166 -1.43 -21.36 -3.68
N ALA A 167 -1.58 -21.15 -2.37
CA ALA A 167 -2.22 -19.95 -1.83
C ALA A 167 -1.42 -18.67 -2.13
N VAL A 168 -0.12 -18.67 -1.85
CA VAL A 168 0.78 -17.53 -2.09
C VAL A 168 0.84 -17.18 -3.59
N ALA A 169 0.86 -18.17 -4.47
CA ALA A 169 0.85 -17.96 -5.93
C ALA A 169 -0.51 -17.54 -6.51
N GLY A 170 -1.55 -17.39 -5.67
CA GLY A 170 -2.86 -16.89 -6.08
C GLY A 170 -3.77 -17.91 -6.77
N ALA A 171 -3.47 -19.21 -6.61
CA ALA A 171 -4.28 -20.28 -7.18
C ALA A 171 -5.41 -20.76 -6.25
N VAL A 172 -5.42 -20.34 -4.99
CA VAL A 172 -6.54 -20.58 -4.06
C VAL A 172 -7.63 -19.52 -4.27
N GLN A 173 -8.85 -19.99 -4.50
CA GLN A 173 -10.04 -19.14 -4.58
C GLN A 173 -10.61 -18.91 -3.17
N LEU A 174 -10.63 -17.65 -2.75
CA LEU A 174 -11.33 -17.23 -1.54
C LEU A 174 -12.86 -17.21 -1.79
N GLU A 175 -13.62 -17.43 -0.73
CA GLU A 175 -15.09 -17.35 -0.74
C GLU A 175 -15.51 -16.24 0.24
N PRO A 176 -16.66 -15.58 0.06
CA PRO A 176 -17.04 -14.43 0.90
C PRO A 176 -17.07 -14.73 2.41
N LYS A 177 -17.47 -15.95 2.80
CA LYS A 177 -17.44 -16.43 4.19
C LYS A 177 -16.03 -16.44 4.79
N HIS A 178 -15.02 -16.66 3.96
CA HIS A 178 -13.61 -16.60 4.31
C HIS A 178 -13.11 -15.16 4.39
N LEU A 179 -13.95 -14.12 4.44
CA LEU A 179 -13.48 -12.77 4.80
C LEU A 179 -14.02 -12.33 6.16
N THR A 180 -14.99 -13.06 6.73
CA THR A 180 -15.77 -12.61 7.89
C THR A 180 -15.65 -13.50 9.13
N ASP A 181 -15.14 -14.73 9.00
CA ASP A 181 -15.02 -15.68 10.11
C ASP A 181 -13.55 -15.81 10.54
N GLU A 182 -13.22 -15.43 11.76
CA GLU A 182 -11.86 -15.55 12.31
C GLU A 182 -11.67 -16.80 13.18
N SER A 183 -12.76 -17.50 13.52
CA SER A 183 -12.77 -18.38 14.70
C SER A 183 -12.30 -19.82 14.44
N THR A 184 -12.06 -20.20 13.17
CA THR A 184 -11.55 -21.54 12.81
C THR A 184 -10.89 -21.59 11.42
N GLU A 185 -10.19 -20.53 11.01
CA GLU A 185 -9.61 -20.49 9.67
C GLU A 185 -8.38 -21.40 9.55
N SER A 186 -8.32 -22.16 8.46
CA SER A 186 -7.13 -22.92 8.13
C SER A 186 -5.99 -21.97 7.74
N ASP A 187 -4.76 -22.40 7.99
CA ASP A 187 -3.55 -21.64 7.65
C ASP A 187 -3.48 -21.24 6.17
N ILE A 188 -4.00 -22.10 5.29
CA ILE A 188 -4.05 -21.85 3.83
C ILE A 188 -4.99 -20.68 3.50
N ILE A 189 -6.13 -20.58 4.19
CA ILE A 189 -7.06 -19.47 4.01
C ILE A 189 -6.46 -18.18 4.55
N ARG A 190 -5.80 -18.22 5.72
CA ARG A 190 -5.09 -17.07 6.27
C ARG A 190 -4.02 -16.53 5.31
N LEU A 191 -3.23 -17.41 4.68
CA LEU A 191 -2.24 -17.02 3.67
C LEU A 191 -2.88 -16.41 2.43
N ALA A 192 -3.94 -17.03 1.90
CA ALA A 192 -4.67 -16.52 0.74
C ALA A 192 -5.31 -15.14 1.03
N LYS A 193 -5.85 -14.94 2.23
CA LYS A 193 -6.31 -13.62 2.72
C LYS A 193 -5.18 -12.62 2.74
N SER A 194 -4.09 -12.91 3.43
CA SER A 194 -2.97 -11.97 3.59
C SER A 194 -2.43 -11.50 2.25
N ARG A 195 -2.26 -12.43 1.30
CA ARG A 195 -1.94 -12.11 -0.09
C ARG A 195 -2.96 -11.15 -0.73
N HIS A 196 -4.25 -11.43 -0.59
CA HIS A 196 -5.31 -10.58 -1.15
C HIS A 196 -5.32 -9.18 -0.52
N GLN A 197 -5.19 -9.09 0.80
CA GLN A 197 -5.10 -7.83 1.55
C GLN A 197 -3.90 -7.00 1.04
N TRP A 198 -2.75 -7.63 0.86
CA TRP A 198 -1.54 -6.97 0.36
C TRP A 198 -1.69 -6.42 -1.06
N LEU A 199 -2.15 -7.23 -2.01
CA LEU A 199 -2.33 -6.77 -3.39
C LEU A 199 -3.36 -5.64 -3.50
N SER A 200 -4.39 -5.67 -2.65
CA SER A 200 -5.38 -4.61 -2.53
C SER A 200 -4.75 -3.32 -2.01
N PHE A 201 -3.90 -3.44 -1.00
CA PHE A 201 -3.11 -2.33 -0.49
C PHE A 201 -2.21 -1.75 -1.59
N GLN A 202 -1.43 -2.57 -2.32
CA GLN A 202 -0.60 -2.12 -3.45
C GLN A 202 -1.42 -1.38 -4.54
N SER A 203 -2.64 -1.86 -4.84
CA SER A 203 -3.55 -1.19 -5.77
C SER A 203 -3.96 0.20 -5.25
N PHE A 204 -4.31 0.31 -3.98
CA PHE A 204 -4.65 1.58 -3.37
C PHE A 204 -3.50 2.59 -3.40
N ILE A 205 -2.30 2.23 -2.94
CA ILE A 205 -1.16 3.19 -2.88
C ILE A 205 -0.71 3.63 -4.28
N SER A 206 -0.67 2.70 -5.24
CA SER A 206 -0.33 3.05 -6.63
C SER A 206 -1.35 4.01 -7.24
N ARG A 207 -2.63 3.87 -6.88
CA ARG A 207 -3.68 4.80 -7.30
C ARG A 207 -3.67 6.12 -6.56
N LEU A 208 -3.21 6.18 -5.30
CA LEU A 208 -2.94 7.46 -4.64
C LEU A 208 -1.87 8.27 -5.38
N TRP A 209 -0.82 7.61 -5.89
CA TRP A 209 0.14 8.29 -6.75
C TRP A 209 -0.53 8.82 -8.02
N ARG A 210 -1.26 7.95 -8.72
CA ARG A 210 -1.89 8.25 -10.01
C ARG A 210 -2.96 9.33 -9.95
N ASP A 211 -3.89 9.17 -9.02
CA ASP A 211 -5.16 9.90 -9.00
C ASP A 211 -5.11 11.10 -8.02
N CYS A 212 -4.26 11.06 -6.98
CA CYS A 212 -4.09 12.16 -6.02
C CYS A 212 -2.83 13.01 -6.27
N GLY A 213 -2.01 12.67 -7.28
CA GLY A 213 -0.86 13.48 -7.71
C GLY A 213 0.28 13.60 -6.69
N ARG A 214 0.42 12.61 -5.80
CA ARG A 214 1.41 12.63 -4.73
C ARG A 214 2.70 11.92 -5.12
N ASN A 215 3.67 12.68 -5.62
CA ASN A 215 4.97 12.17 -6.08
C ASN A 215 5.78 11.44 -5.00
N GLU A 216 5.52 11.71 -3.72
CA GLU A 216 6.12 10.97 -2.60
C GLU A 216 5.88 9.44 -2.68
N TYR A 217 4.86 8.99 -3.41
CA TYR A 217 4.58 7.58 -3.64
C TYR A 217 5.42 6.95 -4.77
N ALA A 218 6.13 7.74 -5.58
CA ALA A 218 7.03 7.22 -6.61
C ALA A 218 8.16 6.35 -6.02
N MET A 219 8.58 6.64 -4.78
CA MET A 219 9.53 5.80 -4.04
C MET A 219 8.95 4.44 -3.64
N TYR A 220 7.66 4.37 -3.30
CA TYR A 220 7.00 3.10 -2.96
C TYR A 220 6.91 2.18 -4.17
N ALA A 221 6.73 2.72 -5.38
CA ALA A 221 6.83 1.95 -6.62
C ALA A 221 8.21 1.26 -6.74
N ILE A 222 9.31 1.99 -6.51
CA ILE A 222 10.66 1.38 -6.51
C ILE A 222 10.75 0.25 -5.48
N TRP A 223 10.22 0.46 -4.27
CA TRP A 223 10.25 -0.55 -3.22
C TRP A 223 9.43 -1.80 -3.55
N ALA A 224 8.30 -1.65 -4.25
CA ALA A 224 7.46 -2.75 -4.68
C ALA A 224 8.04 -3.50 -5.90
N LEU A 225 8.67 -2.80 -6.83
CA LEU A 225 9.25 -3.40 -8.04
C LEU A 225 10.58 -4.10 -7.76
N ARG A 226 11.40 -3.59 -6.82
CA ARG A 226 12.76 -4.09 -6.58
C ARG A 226 12.82 -5.59 -6.28
N PRO A 227 12.05 -6.17 -5.32
CA PRO A 227 12.13 -7.60 -5.03
C PRO A 227 11.79 -8.47 -6.24
N ALA A 228 10.85 -8.02 -7.08
CA ALA A 228 10.36 -8.76 -8.22
C ALA A 228 11.24 -8.64 -9.47
N LEU A 229 11.85 -7.47 -9.71
CA LEU A 229 12.44 -7.13 -11.01
C LEU A 229 13.93 -6.81 -10.95
N GLU A 230 14.48 -6.52 -9.76
CA GLU A 230 15.91 -6.22 -9.58
C GLU A 230 16.60 -7.26 -8.71
N ASP A 231 15.87 -7.87 -7.78
CA ASP A 231 16.33 -9.01 -6.99
C ASP A 231 15.93 -10.35 -7.62
N TRP A 232 15.31 -10.35 -8.81
CA TRP A 232 14.97 -11.57 -9.54
C TRP A 232 16.21 -12.46 -9.75
N PRO A 233 16.15 -13.76 -9.42
CA PRO A 233 17.29 -14.65 -9.56
C PRO A 233 17.66 -14.88 -11.03
N GLU A 234 18.96 -14.97 -11.35
CA GLU A 234 19.44 -15.31 -12.69
C GLU A 234 18.98 -16.70 -13.15
N SER A 235 18.76 -17.61 -12.18
CA SER A 235 18.24 -18.95 -12.39
C SER A 235 17.04 -19.17 -11.45
N PRO A 236 15.81 -18.77 -11.84
CA PRO A 236 14.65 -18.95 -10.99
C PRO A 236 14.39 -20.44 -10.72
N PRO A 237 14.01 -20.79 -9.48
CA PRO A 237 13.78 -22.18 -9.09
C PRO A 237 12.65 -22.81 -9.90
N ALA A 238 12.75 -24.12 -10.15
CA ALA A 238 11.63 -24.90 -10.68
C ALA A 238 10.58 -25.11 -9.58
N CYS A 239 9.31 -25.30 -9.96
CA CYS A 239 8.19 -25.44 -9.02
C CYS A 239 8.36 -26.58 -8.00
N ASP A 240 9.13 -27.62 -8.35
CA ASP A 240 9.40 -28.81 -7.54
C ASP A 240 10.74 -28.74 -6.78
N THR A 241 11.48 -27.64 -6.91
CA THR A 241 12.76 -27.45 -6.22
C THR A 241 12.51 -27.25 -4.73
N LYS A 242 13.35 -27.85 -3.88
CA LYS A 242 13.33 -27.59 -2.43
C LYS A 242 13.99 -26.25 -2.12
N TYR A 243 13.41 -25.50 -1.19
CA TYR A 243 13.89 -24.20 -0.73
C TYR A 243 13.86 -24.17 0.80
N GLU A 244 14.70 -23.32 1.41
CA GLU A 244 14.84 -23.25 2.86
C GLU A 244 13.91 -22.19 3.46
N THR A 245 13.59 -21.14 2.70
CA THR A 245 12.70 -20.06 3.13
C THR A 245 11.59 -19.80 2.12
N LEU A 246 10.52 -19.14 2.57
CA LEU A 246 9.41 -18.75 1.69
C LEU A 246 9.89 -17.80 0.59
N GLU A 247 10.80 -16.88 0.90
CA GLU A 247 11.28 -15.85 -0.02
C GLU A 247 12.06 -16.41 -1.21
N GLU A 248 12.65 -17.60 -1.04
CA GLU A 248 13.33 -18.34 -2.10
C GLU A 248 12.36 -19.16 -2.96
N SER A 249 11.10 -19.26 -2.57
CA SER A 249 10.16 -20.16 -3.21
C SER A 249 9.64 -19.62 -4.56
N PRO A 250 9.35 -20.52 -5.53
CA PRO A 250 8.66 -20.17 -6.76
C PRO A 250 7.37 -19.35 -6.56
N ALA A 251 6.58 -19.67 -5.53
CA ALA A 251 5.32 -18.98 -5.27
C ALA A 251 5.51 -17.55 -4.75
N TYR A 252 6.51 -17.33 -3.88
CA TYR A 252 6.80 -15.99 -3.37
C TYR A 252 7.34 -15.10 -4.49
N LEU A 253 8.23 -15.61 -5.34
CA LEU A 253 8.69 -14.89 -6.53
C LEU A 253 7.52 -14.52 -7.46
N ALA A 254 6.59 -15.44 -7.69
CA ALA A 254 5.37 -15.19 -8.45
C ALA A 254 4.52 -14.07 -7.82
N PHE A 255 4.31 -14.10 -6.51
CA PHE A 255 3.59 -13.07 -5.76
C PHE A 255 4.26 -11.69 -5.86
N GLN A 256 5.59 -11.60 -5.75
CA GLN A 256 6.31 -10.33 -5.89
C GLN A 256 6.10 -9.73 -7.29
N VAL A 257 6.17 -10.55 -8.34
CA VAL A 257 5.91 -10.08 -9.72
C VAL A 257 4.48 -9.57 -9.86
N GLU A 258 3.49 -10.21 -9.23
CA GLU A 258 2.12 -9.71 -9.24
C GLU A 258 2.00 -8.35 -8.55
N ALA A 259 2.61 -8.18 -7.37
CA ALA A 259 2.62 -6.90 -6.66
C ALA A 259 3.28 -5.79 -7.50
N ALA A 260 4.43 -6.08 -8.12
CA ALA A 260 5.09 -5.14 -9.04
C ALA A 260 4.22 -4.81 -10.26
N SER A 261 3.50 -5.81 -10.79
CA SER A 261 2.61 -5.63 -11.94
C SER A 261 1.42 -4.73 -11.61
N VAL A 262 0.88 -4.75 -10.38
CA VAL A 262 -0.17 -3.81 -9.93
C VAL A 262 0.32 -2.36 -10.06
N TRP A 263 1.52 -2.07 -9.56
CA TRP A 263 2.12 -0.75 -9.68
C TRP A 263 2.34 -0.34 -11.13
N ILE A 264 2.95 -1.21 -11.94
CA ILE A 264 3.22 -0.92 -13.35
C ILE A 264 1.92 -0.65 -14.10
N CYS A 265 0.90 -1.51 -13.96
CA CYS A 265 -0.39 -1.32 -14.64
C CYS A 265 -1.08 0.00 -14.25
N ASN A 266 -0.95 0.44 -13.00
CA ASN A 266 -1.55 1.69 -12.56
C ASN A 266 -0.71 2.91 -12.93
N THR A 267 0.61 2.83 -12.90
CA THR A 267 1.48 4.02 -12.86
C THR A 267 2.58 4.06 -13.93
N ALA A 268 2.53 3.18 -14.94
CA ALA A 268 3.57 3.06 -15.97
C ALA A 268 3.97 4.41 -16.60
N SER A 269 3.00 5.25 -16.99
CA SER A 269 3.27 6.57 -17.57
C SER A 269 4.02 7.49 -16.59
N LEU A 270 3.58 7.52 -15.33
CA LEU A 270 4.22 8.33 -14.28
C LEU A 270 5.63 7.85 -13.97
N MET A 271 5.83 6.53 -13.89
CA MET A 271 7.16 5.93 -13.70
C MET A 271 8.10 6.25 -14.86
N TYR A 272 7.61 6.17 -16.09
CA TYR A 272 8.40 6.44 -17.29
C TYR A 272 8.83 7.91 -17.35
N GLU A 273 7.95 8.83 -16.99
CA GLU A 273 8.25 10.28 -16.95
C GLU A 273 9.06 10.70 -15.70
N CYS A 274 9.06 9.89 -14.64
CA CYS A 274 9.70 10.24 -13.38
C CYS A 274 11.22 10.34 -13.55
N THR A 275 11.83 11.33 -12.89
CA THR A 275 13.28 11.54 -12.87
C THR A 275 13.80 11.81 -11.46
N GLU A 276 13.00 11.46 -10.44
CA GLU A 276 13.35 11.68 -9.04
C GLU A 276 14.50 10.77 -8.61
N ILE A 277 15.48 11.37 -7.93
CA ILE A 277 16.65 10.70 -7.37
C ILE A 277 16.50 10.62 -5.86
N TYR A 278 16.73 9.43 -5.32
CA TYR A 278 16.53 9.06 -3.93
C TYR A 278 17.78 8.38 -3.33
N GLY A 279 18.97 8.87 -3.67
CA GLY A 279 20.22 8.34 -3.14
C GLY A 279 21.47 8.97 -3.76
N PRO A 280 22.65 8.64 -3.22
CA PRO A 280 23.92 9.20 -3.65
C PRO A 280 24.32 8.81 -5.08
N ARG A 281 23.81 7.69 -5.62
CA ARG A 281 24.02 7.38 -7.04
C ARG A 281 23.04 8.18 -7.88
N GLY A 282 23.54 9.22 -8.54
CA GLY A 282 22.73 10.14 -9.36
C GLY A 282 22.59 11.54 -8.75
N ASP A 283 22.82 11.69 -7.44
CA ASP A 283 22.93 12.98 -6.76
C ASP A 283 24.15 13.01 -5.81
N PRO A 284 25.29 13.61 -6.23
CA PRO A 284 26.48 13.73 -5.38
C PRO A 284 26.27 14.53 -4.09
N ASN A 285 25.22 15.34 -4.00
CA ASN A 285 24.91 16.14 -2.81
C ASN A 285 23.94 15.43 -1.85
N TRP A 286 23.58 14.18 -2.14
CA TRP A 286 22.65 13.43 -1.31
C TRP A 286 23.16 13.33 0.13
N PRO A 287 22.30 13.56 1.15
CA PRO A 287 22.68 13.40 2.55
C PRO A 287 23.25 12.01 2.80
N THR A 288 24.37 11.89 3.52
CA THR A 288 25.15 10.64 3.67
C THR A 288 24.44 9.51 4.45
N ARG A 289 23.12 9.58 4.66
CA ARG A 289 22.33 8.58 5.39
C ARG A 289 21.16 8.13 4.51
N ASN A 290 21.09 6.83 4.28
CA ASN A 290 20.04 6.09 3.56
C ASN A 290 19.95 6.42 2.06
N ALA A 291 19.75 5.38 1.24
CA ALA A 291 19.50 5.48 -0.20
C ALA A 291 18.19 4.76 -0.50
N PRO A 292 17.03 5.39 -0.23
CA PRO A 292 15.75 4.73 -0.40
C PRO A 292 15.47 4.29 -1.85
N GLY A 293 16.03 4.96 -2.85
CA GLY A 293 15.93 4.56 -4.25
C GLY A 293 16.91 3.49 -4.70
N ARG A 294 17.72 2.93 -3.80
CA ARG A 294 18.77 1.96 -4.15
C ARG A 294 18.22 0.78 -4.95
N GLY A 295 19.06 0.29 -5.84
CA GLY A 295 18.80 -0.92 -6.61
C GLY A 295 18.80 -2.21 -5.80
N GLY A 296 18.19 -3.23 -6.40
CA GLY A 296 18.40 -4.64 -6.07
C GLY A 296 19.67 -5.20 -6.71
N ARG A 297 19.86 -6.52 -6.63
CA ARG A 297 21.05 -7.25 -7.09
C ARG A 297 21.44 -6.95 -8.54
N ARG A 298 20.46 -6.76 -9.43
CA ARG A 298 20.64 -6.56 -10.87
C ARG A 298 20.68 -5.09 -11.28
N TRP A 299 20.50 -4.14 -10.36
CA TRP A 299 20.55 -2.71 -10.65
C TRP A 299 21.65 -2.02 -9.83
N ASP A 300 22.70 -1.56 -10.51
CA ASP A 300 23.79 -0.82 -9.89
C ASP A 300 23.85 0.66 -10.32
N GLY A 301 22.88 1.11 -11.13
CA GLY A 301 22.80 2.47 -11.64
C GLY A 301 22.33 3.51 -10.62
N VAL A 302 21.49 4.43 -11.08
CA VAL A 302 20.97 5.56 -10.30
C VAL A 302 20.03 5.09 -9.19
N ASP A 303 20.16 5.65 -7.98
CA ASP A 303 19.31 5.40 -6.83
C ASP A 303 17.96 6.14 -6.99
N GLY A 304 17.16 5.76 -7.99
CA GLY A 304 15.91 6.43 -8.31
C GLY A 304 15.42 6.08 -9.71
N TYR A 305 14.72 7.02 -10.34
CA TYR A 305 14.33 6.92 -11.74
C TYR A 305 15.42 7.51 -12.63
N ASP A 306 15.99 6.68 -13.49
CA ASP A 306 17.10 7.09 -14.36
C ASP A 306 16.58 7.70 -15.66
N ARG A 307 17.12 8.86 -16.05
CA ARG A 307 16.71 9.61 -17.25
C ARG A 307 16.97 8.86 -18.56
N GLU A 308 17.83 7.86 -18.53
CA GLU A 308 18.18 7.06 -19.71
C GLU A 308 17.29 5.81 -19.83
N HIS A 309 16.33 5.62 -18.91
CA HIS A 309 15.41 4.49 -18.84
C HIS A 309 16.10 3.13 -18.82
N LYS A 310 17.34 3.03 -18.33
CA LYS A 310 18.09 1.78 -18.17
C LYS A 310 17.46 0.88 -17.11
N ARG A 311 16.99 1.45 -15.99
CA ARG A 311 16.28 0.71 -14.94
C ARG A 311 14.95 0.19 -15.45
N TRP A 312 14.26 1.04 -16.20
CA TRP A 312 13.02 0.69 -16.89
C TRP A 312 13.21 -0.45 -17.91
N GLN A 313 14.28 -0.40 -18.70
CA GLN A 313 14.61 -1.48 -19.63
C GLN A 313 14.96 -2.78 -18.91
N LEU A 314 15.72 -2.71 -17.81
CA LEU A 314 15.98 -3.88 -16.94
C LEU A 314 14.66 -4.50 -16.48
N TRP A 315 13.73 -3.71 -15.96
CA TRP A 315 12.43 -4.21 -15.52
C TRP A 315 11.66 -4.91 -16.65
N LYS A 316 11.66 -4.38 -17.87
CA LYS A 316 11.06 -5.04 -19.05
C LYS A 316 11.73 -6.37 -19.37
N ASP A 317 13.06 -6.40 -19.36
CA ASP A 317 13.82 -7.61 -19.66
C ASP A 317 13.51 -8.71 -18.65
N VAL A 318 13.47 -8.38 -17.35
CA VAL A 318 13.12 -9.33 -16.29
C VAL A 318 11.67 -9.82 -16.42
N LEU A 319 10.70 -8.97 -16.72
CA LEU A 319 9.33 -9.43 -17.00
C LEU A 319 9.28 -10.42 -18.19
N GLY A 320 10.12 -10.21 -19.21
CA GLY A 320 10.31 -11.17 -20.30
C GLY A 320 10.86 -12.51 -19.82
N GLU A 321 11.85 -12.50 -18.94
CA GLU A 321 12.41 -13.71 -18.30
C GLU A 321 11.36 -14.45 -17.45
N VAL A 322 10.51 -13.73 -16.72
CA VAL A 322 9.41 -14.30 -15.93
C VAL A 322 8.42 -15.04 -16.83
N ILE A 323 8.04 -14.47 -17.97
CA ILE A 323 7.14 -15.13 -18.93
C ILE A 323 7.78 -16.42 -19.46
N GLN A 324 9.07 -16.36 -19.83
CA GLN A 324 9.78 -17.55 -20.28
C GLN A 324 9.91 -18.62 -19.19
N TRP A 325 10.10 -18.22 -17.94
CA TRP A 325 10.11 -19.13 -16.79
C TRP A 325 8.76 -19.85 -16.65
N CYS A 326 7.65 -19.11 -16.76
CA CYS A 326 6.31 -19.70 -16.76
C CYS A 326 6.10 -20.67 -17.94
N ASP A 327 6.54 -20.29 -19.15
CA ASP A 327 6.36 -21.11 -20.36
C ASP A 327 7.19 -22.42 -20.32
N ARG A 328 8.27 -22.47 -19.55
CA ARG A 328 9.09 -23.68 -19.32
C ARG A 328 8.52 -24.61 -18.26
N ALA A 329 7.69 -24.11 -17.34
CA ALA A 329 7.07 -24.94 -16.32
C ALA A 329 6.07 -25.92 -16.95
N ALA A 330 5.95 -27.12 -16.36
CA ALA A 330 4.94 -28.06 -16.83
C ALA A 330 3.53 -27.46 -16.58
N LYS A 331 2.59 -27.70 -17.50
CA LYS A 331 1.25 -27.06 -17.49
C LYS A 331 0.46 -27.26 -16.19
N ASP A 332 0.74 -28.34 -15.49
CA ASP A 332 0.14 -28.73 -14.21
C ASP A 332 0.79 -28.05 -12.99
N GLN A 333 2.07 -27.68 -13.06
CA GLN A 333 2.83 -27.12 -11.92
C GLN A 333 2.43 -25.69 -11.55
N MET A 334 1.99 -24.88 -12.52
CA MET A 334 1.58 -23.49 -12.32
C MET A 334 0.08 -23.27 -12.59
N GLN A 335 -0.72 -24.33 -12.52
CA GLN A 335 -2.14 -24.22 -12.79
C GLN A 335 -2.81 -23.24 -11.80
N GLY A 336 -3.48 -22.22 -12.34
CA GLY A 336 -4.18 -21.19 -11.57
C GLY A 336 -3.30 -20.04 -11.07
N TRP A 337 -1.97 -20.13 -11.24
CA TRP A 337 -1.05 -19.05 -10.88
C TRP A 337 -1.28 -17.83 -11.77
N LYS A 338 -1.13 -16.63 -11.20
CA LYS A 338 -1.47 -15.37 -11.88
C LYS A 338 -0.25 -14.63 -12.44
N VAL A 339 0.96 -15.05 -12.08
CA VAL A 339 2.23 -14.39 -12.42
C VAL A 339 2.43 -14.14 -13.91
N ARG A 340 2.09 -15.11 -14.77
CA ARG A 340 2.27 -14.96 -16.23
C ARG A 340 1.40 -13.83 -16.79
N ASP A 341 0.12 -13.85 -16.45
CA ASP A 341 -0.84 -12.83 -16.91
C ASP A 341 -0.50 -11.45 -16.33
N ALA A 342 -0.04 -11.41 -15.08
CA ALA A 342 0.45 -10.18 -14.45
C ALA A 342 1.65 -9.59 -15.21
N ALA A 343 2.67 -10.42 -15.51
CA ALA A 343 3.86 -10.00 -16.23
C ALA A 343 3.56 -9.51 -17.67
N VAL A 344 2.64 -10.20 -18.37
CA VAL A 344 2.18 -9.77 -19.70
C VAL A 344 1.52 -8.40 -19.65
N ARG A 345 0.56 -8.19 -18.73
CA ARG A 345 -0.12 -6.90 -18.57
C ARG A 345 0.85 -5.78 -18.19
N ALA A 346 1.80 -6.05 -17.31
CA ALA A 346 2.84 -5.10 -16.94
C ALA A 346 3.67 -4.68 -18.18
N LEU A 347 4.13 -5.64 -18.99
CA LEU A 347 4.85 -5.33 -20.23
C LEU A 347 4.01 -4.53 -21.23
N GLU A 348 2.72 -4.82 -21.35
CA GLU A 348 1.81 -4.05 -22.19
C GLU A 348 1.65 -2.61 -21.71
N ALA A 349 1.46 -2.41 -20.40
CA ALA A 349 1.39 -1.08 -19.79
C ALA A 349 2.69 -0.30 -19.99
N MET A 350 3.86 -0.93 -19.82
CA MET A 350 5.16 -0.30 -20.08
C MET A 350 5.31 0.12 -21.55
N LYS A 351 4.94 -0.75 -22.49
CA LYS A 351 4.95 -0.42 -23.92
C LYS A 351 3.97 0.69 -24.29
N ALA A 352 2.86 0.83 -23.56
CA ALA A 352 1.90 1.89 -23.77
C ALA A 352 2.45 3.24 -23.27
N ALA A 353 3.13 3.26 -22.12
CA ALA A 353 3.78 4.47 -21.58
C ALA A 353 4.87 5.02 -22.51
N GLU A 354 5.64 4.15 -23.17
CA GLU A 354 6.69 4.55 -24.13
C GLU A 354 6.16 5.23 -25.41
N ARG A 355 4.84 5.16 -25.66
CA ARG A 355 4.21 5.69 -26.89
C ARG A 355 3.44 7.00 -26.64
N GLN A 356 3.30 7.41 -25.39
CA GLN A 356 2.70 8.68 -25.01
C GLN A 356 3.72 9.80 -25.21
#